data_AF-A0A7V5PZZ5-F1
#
_entry.id   AF-A0A7V5PZZ5-F1
#
_cell.length_a   1.000
_cell.length_b   1.000
_cell.length_c   1.000
_cell.angle_alpha   90.00
_cell.angle_beta   90.00
_cell.angle_gamma   90.00
#
_symmetry.space_group_name_H-M   'P 1'
#
loop_
_entity.id
_entity.type
_entity.pdbx_description
1 polymer ?
#
loop_
_entity_poly.entity_id
_entity_poly.type
_entity_poly.pdbx_seq_one_letter_code
_entity_poly.pdbx_strand_id
1 'polypeptide(L)'
;METNDRYSGNASRREHFEALRPPNLPLLVRLSNVGIMVALSLIVVGKTTMAILRVTIPNIDQKIPLGIWTAVWLLVWIPGLFGLVASLFTVARYPYLSLITGGGPKLIENEKSWVWWVVGAALYLAGVLVIFAAAATESTMNEVFVLLYLALLFFYGGFLATFYRRTRHVTIATFMELTYWCGFPFFPLYIPSLIIGSIRYRRFLASLEEEHGIDAADVFDKE
;
A
#
# COMPACT_ATOMS: atom_id res chain seq x y z
N MET A 1 3.03 -5.16 -41.04
CA MET A 1 4.25 -5.70 -40.40
C MET A 1 4.99 -4.53 -39.81
N GLU A 2 4.65 -4.10 -38.59
CA GLU A 2 5.23 -2.90 -37.97
C GLU A 2 5.22 -2.99 -36.42
N THR A 3 5.25 -4.22 -35.91
CA THR A 3 5.18 -4.52 -34.46
C THR A 3 6.54 -4.82 -33.84
N ASN A 4 7.63 -4.82 -34.62
CA ASN A 4 8.93 -5.31 -34.15
C ASN A 4 9.80 -4.24 -33.45
N ASP A 5 9.59 -2.94 -33.74
CA ASP A 5 10.43 -1.88 -33.15
C ASP A 5 10.02 -1.49 -31.73
N ARG A 6 8.77 -1.74 -31.30
CA ARG A 6 8.35 -1.44 -29.92
C ARG A 6 8.98 -2.37 -28.88
N TYR A 7 9.42 -3.56 -29.27
CA TYR A 7 10.01 -4.51 -28.34
C TYR A 7 11.49 -4.20 -28.00
N SER A 8 12.24 -3.56 -28.90
CA SER A 8 13.65 -3.21 -28.63
C SER A 8 13.78 -2.09 -27.59
N GLY A 9 12.87 -1.10 -27.62
CA GLY A 9 12.87 0.02 -26.66
C GLY A 9 12.58 -0.42 -25.22
N ASN A 10 11.70 -1.41 -25.03
CA ASN A 10 11.37 -1.92 -23.70
C ASN A 10 12.49 -2.79 -23.10
N ALA A 11 13.26 -3.50 -23.94
CA ALA A 11 14.44 -4.25 -23.50
C ALA A 11 15.56 -3.33 -23.03
N SER A 12 15.90 -2.31 -23.81
CA SER A 12 16.89 -1.28 -23.45
C SER A 12 16.54 -0.56 -22.14
N ARG A 13 15.26 -0.19 -21.93
CA ARG A 13 14.82 0.42 -20.67
C ARG A 13 14.99 -0.52 -19.48
N ARG A 14 14.61 -1.79 -19.63
CA ARG A 14 14.76 -2.79 -18.56
C ARG A 14 16.22 -2.97 -18.20
N GLU A 15 17.11 -3.11 -19.18
CA GLU A 15 18.56 -3.21 -18.94
C GLU A 15 19.09 -1.98 -18.22
N HIS A 16 18.61 -0.78 -18.57
CA HIS A 16 19.04 0.45 -17.90
C HIS A 16 18.54 0.54 -16.45
N PHE A 17 17.30 0.14 -16.17
CA PHE A 17 16.77 0.04 -14.81
C PHE A 17 17.39 -1.12 -14.01
N GLU A 18 17.77 -2.21 -14.66
CA GLU A 18 18.52 -3.32 -14.07
C GLU A 18 19.96 -2.90 -13.73
N ALA A 19 20.59 -2.05 -14.55
CA ALA A 19 21.89 -1.46 -14.24
C ALA A 19 21.83 -0.50 -13.03
N LEU A 20 20.70 0.19 -12.85
CA LEU A 20 20.42 1.02 -11.67
C LEU A 20 19.97 0.19 -10.44
N ARG A 21 19.80 -1.12 -10.59
CA ARG A 21 19.43 -2.00 -9.48
C ARG A 21 20.64 -2.13 -8.56
N PRO A 22 20.55 -1.68 -7.29
CA PRO A 22 21.63 -1.97 -6.35
C PRO A 22 21.79 -3.50 -6.27
N PRO A 23 23.01 -4.04 -6.41
CA PRO A 23 23.27 -5.48 -6.57
C PRO A 23 22.74 -6.31 -5.39
N ASN A 24 22.50 -5.65 -4.26
CA ASN A 24 21.78 -6.20 -3.13
C ASN A 24 20.59 -5.28 -2.83
N LEU A 25 19.38 -5.73 -3.21
CA LEU A 25 18.16 -5.17 -2.60
C LEU A 25 18.37 -5.23 -1.09
N PRO A 26 18.27 -4.09 -0.36
CA PRO A 26 18.58 -4.05 1.05
C PRO A 26 17.79 -5.16 1.76
N LEU A 27 18.44 -5.89 2.68
CA LEU A 27 17.79 -6.94 3.47
C LEU A 27 16.46 -6.43 4.07
N LEU A 28 16.41 -5.13 4.40
CA LEU A 28 15.24 -4.39 4.83
C LEU A 28 14.01 -4.53 3.91
N VAL A 29 14.18 -4.51 2.59
CA VAL A 29 13.08 -4.63 1.61
C VAL A 29 12.53 -6.05 1.60
N ARG A 30 13.41 -7.05 1.67
CA ARG A 30 12.98 -8.45 1.77
C ARG A 30 12.27 -8.72 3.10
N LEU A 31 12.80 -8.12 4.16
CA LEU A 31 12.24 -8.22 5.51
C LEU A 31 10.88 -7.51 5.63
N SER A 32 10.66 -6.41 4.92
CA SER A 32 9.39 -5.65 5.00
C SER A 32 8.24 -6.38 4.31
N ASN A 33 8.47 -7.02 3.16
CA ASN A 33 7.47 -7.85 2.48
C ASN A 33 7.01 -9.01 3.36
N VAL A 34 7.95 -9.74 3.95
CA VAL A 34 7.63 -10.84 4.86
C VAL A 34 7.02 -10.29 6.16
N GLY A 35 7.53 -9.15 6.64
CA GLY A 35 7.15 -8.53 7.90
C GLY A 35 5.68 -8.15 7.98
N ILE A 36 5.10 -7.53 6.94
CA ILE A 36 3.68 -7.18 6.94
C ILE A 36 2.79 -8.43 6.91
N MET A 37 3.11 -9.42 6.07
CA MET A 37 2.31 -10.64 6.01
C MET A 37 2.35 -11.41 7.34
N VAL A 38 3.54 -11.53 7.94
CA VAL A 38 3.73 -12.17 9.25
C VAL A 38 3.01 -11.37 10.34
N ALA A 39 3.12 -10.04 10.32
CA ALA A 39 2.41 -9.15 11.25
C ALA A 39 0.90 -9.37 11.22
N LEU A 40 0.31 -9.30 10.02
CA LEU A 40 -1.13 -9.49 9.83
C LEU A 40 -1.56 -10.90 10.22
N SER A 41 -0.79 -11.91 9.83
CA SER A 41 -1.05 -13.31 10.21
C SER A 41 -1.03 -13.50 11.72
N LEU A 42 -0.04 -12.92 12.42
CA LEU A 42 0.06 -13.00 13.89
C LEU A 42 -1.08 -12.26 14.57
N ILE A 43 -1.49 -11.09 14.07
CA ILE A 43 -2.62 -10.34 14.63
C ILE A 43 -3.92 -11.13 14.46
N VAL A 44 -4.16 -11.67 13.27
CA VAL A 44 -5.35 -12.48 12.98
C VAL A 44 -5.33 -13.73 13.85
N VAL A 45 -4.29 -14.57 13.77
CA VAL A 45 -4.16 -15.79 14.57
C VAL A 45 -4.27 -15.49 16.06
N GLY A 46 -3.64 -14.43 16.56
CA GLY A 46 -3.72 -14.01 17.94
C GLY A 46 -5.15 -13.65 18.36
N LYS A 47 -5.86 -12.84 17.58
CA LYS A 47 -7.26 -12.49 17.86
C LYS A 47 -8.19 -13.71 17.78
N THR A 48 -8.05 -14.56 16.76
CA THR A 48 -8.90 -15.74 16.58
C THR A 48 -8.68 -16.74 17.70
N THR A 49 -7.42 -16.98 18.07
CA THR A 49 -7.06 -17.87 19.19
C THR A 49 -7.66 -17.35 20.50
N MET A 50 -7.60 -16.04 20.74
CA MET A 50 -8.21 -15.44 21.92
C MET A 50 -9.74 -15.51 21.93
N ALA A 51 -10.37 -15.32 20.78
CA ALA A 51 -11.82 -15.48 20.64
C ALA A 51 -12.25 -16.92 20.97
N ILE A 52 -11.54 -17.92 20.43
CA ILE A 52 -11.80 -19.34 20.69
C ILE A 52 -11.58 -19.68 22.17
N LEU A 53 -10.50 -19.19 22.78
CA LEU A 53 -10.20 -19.39 24.20
C LEU A 53 -11.30 -18.83 25.10
N ARG A 54 -11.84 -17.65 24.80
CA ARG A 54 -12.94 -17.04 25.57
C ARG A 54 -14.25 -17.81 25.48
N VAL A 55 -14.53 -18.41 24.31
CA VAL A 55 -15.70 -19.27 24.13
C VAL A 55 -15.52 -20.60 24.87
N THR A 56 -14.30 -21.16 24.84
CA THR A 56 -14.02 -22.48 25.42
C THR A 56 -13.88 -22.43 26.95
N ILE A 57 -13.30 -21.36 27.49
CA ILE A 57 -13.04 -21.20 28.92
C ILE A 57 -13.66 -19.86 29.37
N PRO A 58 -14.91 -19.88 29.87
CA PRO A 58 -15.52 -18.67 30.40
C PRO A 58 -14.69 -18.16 31.60
N ASN A 59 -14.53 -16.83 31.68
CA ASN A 59 -13.72 -16.13 32.69
C ASN A 59 -12.21 -16.40 32.63
N ILE A 60 -11.68 -16.77 31.46
CA ILE A 60 -10.22 -16.91 31.29
C ILE A 60 -9.44 -15.63 31.63
N ASP A 61 -10.05 -14.46 31.38
CA ASP A 61 -9.45 -13.16 31.68
C ASP A 61 -9.19 -12.97 33.20
N GLN A 62 -9.89 -13.70 34.08
CA GLN A 62 -9.66 -13.65 35.53
C GLN A 62 -8.61 -14.66 36.03
N LYS A 63 -8.35 -15.72 35.27
CA LYS A 63 -7.47 -16.82 35.69
C LYS A 63 -6.03 -16.65 35.23
N ILE A 64 -5.80 -15.89 34.16
CA ILE A 64 -4.45 -15.66 33.63
C ILE A 64 -3.79 -14.50 34.39
N PRO A 65 -2.60 -14.68 34.98
CA PRO A 65 -1.88 -13.59 35.62
C PRO A 65 -1.55 -12.49 34.59
N LEU A 66 -1.73 -11.23 35.00
CA LEU A 66 -1.59 -10.04 34.15
C LEU A 66 -0.28 -10.02 33.34
N GLY A 67 0.82 -10.54 33.91
CA GLY A 67 2.12 -10.60 33.25
C GLY A 67 2.14 -11.46 31.98
N ILE A 68 1.43 -12.59 31.97
CA ILE A 68 1.33 -13.45 30.77
C ILE A 68 0.53 -12.74 29.70
N TRP A 69 -0.53 -12.02 30.08
CA TRP A 69 -1.35 -11.26 29.16
C TRP A 69 -0.54 -10.18 28.44
N THR A 70 0.25 -9.42 29.19
CA THR A 70 1.16 -8.42 28.64
C THR A 70 2.23 -9.04 27.74
N ALA A 71 2.81 -10.18 28.13
CA ALA A 71 3.82 -10.86 27.34
C ALA A 71 3.28 -11.34 25.98
N VAL A 72 2.09 -11.95 25.95
CA VAL A 72 1.43 -12.36 24.70
C VAL A 72 1.13 -11.15 23.83
N TRP A 73 0.63 -10.06 24.43
CA TRP A 73 0.37 -8.82 23.71
C TRP A 73 1.65 -8.26 23.08
N LEU A 74 2.74 -8.13 23.83
CA LEU A 74 4.00 -7.62 23.32
C LEU A 74 4.58 -8.52 22.22
N LEU A 75 4.52 -9.85 22.39
CA LEU A 75 5.07 -10.80 21.43
C LEU A 75 4.32 -10.79 20.09
N VAL A 76 3.01 -10.49 20.10
CA VAL A 76 2.20 -10.36 18.88
C VAL A 76 2.33 -8.97 18.26
N TRP A 77 2.27 -7.91 19.07
CA TRP A 77 2.18 -6.54 18.57
C TRP A 77 3.52 -5.90 18.22
N ILE A 78 4.61 -6.20 18.93
CA ILE A 78 5.93 -5.60 18.64
C ILE A 78 6.40 -5.97 17.23
N PRO A 79 6.39 -7.25 16.81
CA PRO A 79 6.77 -7.60 15.44
C PRO A 79 5.85 -6.96 14.40
N GLY A 80 4.56 -6.84 14.73
CA GLY A 80 3.58 -6.20 13.86
C GLY A 80 3.83 -4.71 13.64
N LEU A 81 4.06 -3.99 14.74
CA LEU A 81 4.41 -2.57 14.72
C LEU A 81 5.75 -2.36 14.01
N PHE A 82 6.75 -3.20 14.28
CA PHE A 82 8.04 -3.15 13.59
C PHE A 82 7.87 -3.35 12.08
N GLY A 83 7.07 -4.33 11.65
CA GLY A 83 6.75 -4.56 10.24
C GLY A 83 6.07 -3.35 9.59
N LEU A 84 5.10 -2.74 10.27
CA LEU A 84 4.39 -1.53 9.83
C LEU A 84 5.33 -0.31 9.70
N VAL A 85 6.22 -0.10 10.67
CA VAL A 85 7.20 1.00 10.63
C VAL A 85 8.23 0.77 9.53
N ALA A 86 8.73 -0.47 9.41
CA ALA A 86 9.68 -0.84 8.37
C ALA A 86 9.10 -0.64 6.97
N SER A 87 7.82 -0.98 6.76
CA SER A 87 7.15 -0.76 5.48
C SER A 87 6.86 0.71 5.19
N LEU A 88 6.41 1.49 6.19
CA LEU A 88 6.26 2.94 6.06
C LEU A 88 7.56 3.61 5.64
N PHE A 89 8.67 3.21 6.27
CA PHE A 89 10.01 3.69 5.92
C PHE A 89 10.42 3.24 4.52
N THR A 90 10.16 1.98 4.16
CA THR A 90 10.52 1.42 2.84
C THR A 90 9.78 2.14 1.72
N VAL A 91 8.48 2.41 1.85
CA VAL A 91 7.68 3.17 0.88
C VAL A 91 8.26 4.57 0.67
N ALA A 92 8.65 5.26 1.76
CA ALA A 92 9.22 6.59 1.69
C ALA A 92 10.65 6.62 1.14
N ARG A 93 11.44 5.56 1.39
CA ARG A 93 12.86 5.49 0.97
C ARG A 93 13.03 4.97 -0.45
N TYR A 94 12.22 4.00 -0.87
CA TYR A 94 12.35 3.28 -2.14
C TYR A 94 11.02 3.30 -2.92
N PRO A 95 10.52 4.48 -3.33
CA PRO A 95 9.18 4.62 -3.94
C PRO A 95 9.05 3.93 -5.31
N TYR A 96 10.17 3.61 -5.97
CA TYR A 96 10.26 3.01 -7.30
C TYR A 96 10.39 1.48 -7.30
N LEU A 97 10.28 0.83 -6.13
CA LEU A 97 10.49 -0.61 -5.99
C LEU A 97 9.61 -1.43 -6.95
N SER A 98 8.36 -0.99 -7.14
CA SER A 98 7.39 -1.66 -8.00
C SER A 98 7.73 -1.67 -9.49
N LEU A 99 8.63 -0.80 -9.95
CA LEU A 99 9.15 -0.85 -11.33
C LEU A 99 10.20 -1.96 -11.47
N ILE A 100 11.03 -2.15 -10.44
CA ILE A 100 12.17 -3.08 -10.44
C ILE A 100 11.70 -4.52 -10.27
N THR A 101 10.73 -4.74 -9.38
CA THR A 101 10.24 -6.09 -9.09
C THR A 101 9.31 -6.61 -10.19
N GLY A 102 8.64 -5.72 -10.93
CA GLY A 102 7.52 -6.09 -11.79
C GLY A 102 6.37 -6.77 -11.03
N GLY A 103 6.48 -6.86 -9.70
CA GLY A 103 5.64 -7.64 -8.81
C GLY A 103 4.38 -6.85 -8.49
N GLY A 104 3.23 -7.36 -8.91
CA GLY A 104 1.96 -6.70 -8.69
C GLY A 104 0.90 -7.50 -9.43
N PRO A 105 -0.31 -7.62 -8.88
CA PRO A 105 -1.37 -8.31 -9.59
C PRO A 105 -1.66 -7.55 -10.89
N LYS A 106 -1.42 -8.21 -12.03
CA LYS A 106 -1.76 -7.73 -13.38
C LYS A 106 -3.26 -7.45 -13.56
N LEU A 107 -4.08 -7.84 -12.57
CA LEU A 107 -5.54 -7.78 -12.56
C LEU A 107 -6.13 -6.38 -12.77
N ILE A 108 -5.36 -5.30 -12.56
CA ILE A 108 -5.86 -3.91 -12.73
C ILE A 108 -5.25 -3.21 -13.94
N GLU A 109 -4.20 -3.76 -14.55
CA GLU A 109 -3.56 -3.15 -15.73
C GLU A 109 -4.28 -3.49 -17.03
N ASN A 110 -4.92 -4.65 -17.11
CA ASN A 110 -5.57 -5.11 -18.34
C ASN A 110 -7.06 -4.73 -18.33
N GLU A 111 -7.37 -3.71 -19.13
CA GLU A 111 -8.70 -3.23 -19.50
C GLU A 111 -9.54 -2.66 -18.34
N LYS A 112 -9.40 -1.34 -18.14
CA LYS A 112 -10.38 -0.53 -17.41
C LYS A 112 -11.71 -0.55 -18.17
N SER A 113 -12.48 -1.60 -17.97
CA SER A 113 -13.86 -1.66 -18.41
C SER A 113 -14.66 -0.52 -17.78
N TRP A 114 -15.73 -0.10 -18.45
CA TRP A 114 -16.68 0.88 -17.92
C TRP A 114 -17.21 0.48 -16.52
N VAL A 115 -17.19 -0.81 -16.19
CA VAL A 115 -17.57 -1.34 -14.87
C VAL A 115 -16.69 -0.77 -13.76
N TRP A 116 -15.37 -0.69 -13.96
CA TRP A 116 -14.46 -0.13 -12.94
C TRP A 116 -14.68 1.37 -12.71
N TRP A 117 -15.09 2.10 -13.76
CA TRP A 117 -15.52 3.49 -13.62
C TRP A 117 -16.79 3.63 -12.78
N VAL A 118 -17.78 2.75 -12.99
CA VAL A 118 -19.01 2.73 -12.19
C VAL A 118 -18.71 2.37 -10.74
N VAL A 119 -17.88 1.33 -10.51
CA VAL A 119 -17.45 0.93 -9.16
C VAL A 119 -16.73 2.09 -8.47
N GLY A 120 -15.81 2.75 -9.16
CA GLY A 120 -15.09 3.88 -8.60
C GLY A 120 -16.01 5.07 -8.29
N ALA A 121 -16.94 5.40 -9.19
CA ALA A 121 -17.94 6.44 -8.97
C ALA A 121 -18.84 6.14 -7.75
N ALA A 122 -19.26 4.88 -7.58
CA ALA A 122 -20.02 4.44 -6.42
C ALA A 122 -19.21 4.58 -5.11
N LEU A 123 -17.91 4.25 -5.14
CA LEU A 123 -17.01 4.45 -3.99
C LEU A 123 -16.81 5.92 -3.67
N TYR A 124 -16.62 6.78 -4.68
CA TYR A 124 -16.57 8.24 -4.48
C TYR A 124 -17.85 8.78 -3.84
N LEU A 125 -19.01 8.36 -4.34
CA LEU A 125 -20.31 8.76 -3.79
C LEU A 125 -20.48 8.28 -2.34
N ALA A 126 -20.09 7.03 -2.04
CA ALA A 126 -20.11 6.51 -0.68
C ALA A 126 -19.23 7.33 0.26
N GLY A 127 -18.02 7.72 -0.16
CA GLY A 127 -17.14 8.60 0.61
C GLY A 127 -17.77 9.96 0.91
N VAL A 128 -18.44 10.57 -0.06
CA VAL A 128 -19.18 11.83 0.11
C VAL A 128 -20.35 11.67 1.08
N LEU A 129 -21.14 10.61 0.95
CA LEU A 129 -22.26 10.32 1.86
C LEU A 129 -21.79 10.11 3.30
N VAL A 130 -20.64 9.45 3.51
CA VAL A 130 -20.04 9.28 4.84
C VAL A 130 -19.63 10.61 5.45
N ILE A 131 -19.07 11.55 4.66
CA ILE A 131 -18.77 12.91 5.14
C ILE A 131 -20.04 13.63 5.55
N PHE A 132 -21.10 13.56 4.73
CA PHE A 132 -22.39 14.18 5.09
C PHE A 132 -22.99 13.56 6.35
N ALA A 133 -22.90 12.24 6.52
CA ALA A 133 -23.35 11.58 7.73
C ALA A 133 -22.59 12.09 8.98
N ALA A 134 -21.28 12.27 8.87
CA ALA A 134 -20.44 12.82 9.94
C ALA A 134 -20.79 14.27 10.29
N ALA A 135 -21.24 15.06 9.31
CA ALA A 135 -21.62 16.46 9.49
C ALA A 135 -23.07 16.65 9.97
N ALA A 136 -23.97 15.73 9.63
CA ALA A 136 -25.41 15.87 9.87
C ALA A 136 -25.87 15.29 11.22
N THR A 137 -25.10 14.38 11.80
CA THR A 137 -25.43 13.75 13.09
C THR A 137 -24.75 14.49 14.24
N GLU A 138 -25.37 14.50 15.42
CA GLU A 138 -24.70 14.82 16.69
C GLU A 138 -23.69 13.71 17.07
N SER A 139 -22.77 13.44 16.15
CA SER A 139 -21.72 12.44 16.32
C SER A 139 -20.74 12.91 17.39
N THR A 140 -20.32 11.99 18.23
CA THR A 140 -19.18 12.19 19.12
C THR A 140 -17.90 12.41 18.29
N MET A 141 -16.91 13.08 18.87
CA MET A 141 -15.63 13.33 18.19
C MET A 141 -14.96 12.04 17.68
N ASN A 142 -15.08 10.94 18.42
CA ASN A 142 -14.55 9.63 18.02
C ASN A 142 -15.27 9.07 16.78
N GLU A 143 -16.59 9.20 16.71
CA GLU A 143 -17.38 8.76 15.55
C GLU A 143 -17.01 9.57 14.31
N VAL A 144 -16.84 10.89 14.44
CA VAL A 144 -16.37 11.75 13.35
C VAL A 144 -15.02 11.27 12.81
N PHE A 145 -14.06 10.94 13.67
CA PHE A 145 -12.77 10.40 13.22
C PHE A 145 -12.90 9.07 12.47
N VAL A 146 -13.75 8.16 12.95
CA VAL A 146 -14.01 6.87 12.29
C VAL A 146 -14.66 7.08 10.93
N LEU A 147 -15.63 7.99 10.84
CA LEU A 147 -16.32 8.32 9.58
C LEU A 147 -15.36 8.99 8.58
N LEU A 148 -14.53 9.94 9.02
CA LEU A 148 -13.52 10.55 8.17
C LEU A 148 -12.50 9.53 7.66
N TYR A 149 -12.05 8.64 8.53
CA TYR A 149 -11.17 7.53 8.16
C TYR A 149 -11.83 6.62 7.11
N LEU A 150 -13.11 6.28 7.28
CA LEU A 150 -13.86 5.45 6.34
C LEU A 150 -14.06 6.18 4.99
N ALA A 151 -14.35 7.48 5.01
CA ALA A 151 -14.46 8.29 3.81
C ALA A 151 -13.14 8.30 3.01
N LEU A 152 -12.00 8.45 3.69
CA LEU A 152 -10.68 8.36 3.05
C LEU A 152 -10.44 7.00 2.39
N LEU A 153 -10.86 5.89 3.02
CA LEU A 153 -10.78 4.57 2.41
C LEU A 153 -11.65 4.44 1.16
N PHE A 154 -12.87 4.98 1.19
CA PHE A 154 -13.75 5.01 0.02
C PHE A 154 -13.14 5.83 -1.12
N PHE A 155 -12.60 7.02 -0.84
CA PHE A 155 -11.92 7.82 -1.85
C PHE A 155 -10.68 7.14 -2.42
N TYR A 156 -9.90 6.47 -1.58
CA TYR A 156 -8.76 5.70 -2.02
C TYR A 156 -9.16 4.51 -2.91
N GLY A 157 -10.20 3.76 -2.53
CA GLY A 157 -10.77 2.69 -3.35
C GLY A 157 -11.31 3.21 -4.68
N GLY A 158 -12.02 4.34 -4.66
CA GLY A 158 -12.49 5.02 -5.87
C GLY A 158 -11.34 5.40 -6.79
N PHE A 159 -10.27 5.97 -6.23
CA PHE A 159 -9.04 6.31 -6.95
C PHE A 159 -8.39 5.06 -7.57
N LEU A 160 -8.30 3.96 -6.83
CA LEU A 160 -7.76 2.70 -7.32
C LEU A 160 -8.58 2.12 -8.49
N ALA A 161 -9.90 2.25 -8.44
CA ALA A 161 -10.78 1.74 -9.48
C ALA A 161 -10.76 2.61 -10.76
N THR A 162 -10.74 3.93 -10.65
CA THR A 162 -10.88 4.82 -11.83
C THR A 162 -9.56 5.36 -12.36
N PHE A 163 -8.71 5.92 -11.51
CA PHE A 163 -7.56 6.75 -11.93
C PHE A 163 -6.24 6.00 -11.86
N TYR A 164 -6.09 5.07 -10.92
CA TYR A 164 -4.83 4.37 -10.69
C TYR A 164 -4.30 3.69 -11.94
N ARG A 165 -3.03 3.94 -12.22
CA ARG A 165 -2.20 3.32 -13.26
C ARG A 165 -0.85 3.07 -12.60
N ARG A 166 -0.36 1.83 -12.69
CA ARG A 166 0.88 1.44 -12.02
C ARG A 166 2.06 2.32 -12.42
N THR A 167 2.18 2.63 -13.70
CA THR A 167 3.26 3.44 -14.28
C THR A 167 3.21 4.91 -13.87
N ARG A 168 2.01 5.50 -13.75
CA ARG A 168 1.85 6.90 -13.31
C ARG A 168 1.91 7.05 -11.79
N HIS A 169 1.53 6.02 -11.05
CA HIS A 169 1.39 6.05 -9.58
C HIS A 169 2.34 5.05 -8.90
N VAL A 170 3.62 5.13 -9.24
CA VAL A 170 4.65 4.17 -8.82
C VAL A 170 4.76 4.04 -7.30
N THR A 171 4.69 5.15 -6.55
CA THR A 171 4.74 5.11 -5.08
C THR A 171 3.56 4.31 -4.50
N ILE A 172 2.37 4.45 -5.09
CA ILE A 172 1.16 3.73 -4.66
C ILE A 172 1.29 2.25 -5.05
N ALA A 173 1.82 1.96 -6.25
CA ALA A 173 2.11 0.60 -6.67
C ALA A 173 3.07 -0.10 -5.70
N THR A 174 4.15 0.58 -5.31
CA THR A 174 5.12 0.09 -4.33
C THR A 174 4.46 -0.15 -2.97
N PHE A 175 3.61 0.75 -2.50
CA PHE A 175 2.83 0.54 -1.28
C PHE A 175 1.94 -0.70 -1.36
N MET A 176 1.18 -0.88 -2.43
CA MET A 176 0.29 -2.03 -2.59
C MET A 176 1.04 -3.35 -2.72
N GLU A 177 2.21 -3.33 -3.35
CA GLU A 177 3.08 -4.51 -3.46
C GLU A 177 3.69 -4.87 -2.11
N LEU A 178 4.29 -3.91 -1.39
CA LEU A 178 4.89 -4.15 -0.07
C LEU A 178 3.86 -4.62 0.96
N THR A 179 2.61 -4.20 0.81
CA THR A 179 1.50 -4.56 1.71
C THR A 179 0.64 -5.70 1.20
N TYR A 180 0.93 -6.25 0.03
CA TYR A 180 0.14 -7.28 -0.63
C TYR A 180 -1.37 -6.98 -0.64
N TRP A 181 -1.75 -5.73 -0.89
CA TRP A 181 -3.13 -5.22 -0.84
C TRP A 181 -3.81 -5.24 0.54
N CYS A 182 -3.27 -5.96 1.51
CA CYS A 182 -3.74 -5.93 2.89
C CYS A 182 -3.50 -4.58 3.57
N GLY A 183 -2.68 -3.70 2.96
CA GLY A 183 -2.47 -2.33 3.39
C GLY A 183 -3.67 -1.40 3.19
N PHE A 184 -4.70 -1.81 2.44
CA PHE A 184 -5.85 -0.95 2.11
C PHE A 184 -6.46 -0.25 3.34
N PRO A 185 -6.81 -0.95 4.44
CA PRO A 185 -7.32 -0.27 5.64
C PRO A 185 -6.29 0.68 6.25
N PHE A 186 -5.00 0.37 6.15
CA PHE A 186 -3.95 1.21 6.72
C PHE A 186 -3.59 2.42 5.86
N PHE A 187 -4.21 2.60 4.68
CA PHE A 187 -3.87 3.67 3.74
C PHE A 187 -3.75 5.08 4.38
N PRO A 188 -4.67 5.54 5.26
CA PRO A 188 -4.56 6.85 5.87
C PRO A 188 -3.25 7.05 6.67
N LEU A 189 -2.76 5.99 7.32
CA LEU A 189 -1.49 6.02 8.05
C LEU A 189 -0.27 6.12 7.11
N TYR A 190 -0.40 5.65 5.86
CA TYR A 190 0.66 5.70 4.85
C TYR A 190 0.71 7.02 4.07
N ILE A 191 -0.31 7.89 4.17
CA ILE A 191 -0.36 9.17 3.43
C ILE A 191 0.94 9.97 3.58
N PRO A 192 1.52 10.20 4.78
CA PRO A 192 2.77 10.94 4.91
C PRO A 192 3.93 10.27 4.16
N SER A 193 4.09 8.95 4.30
CA SER A 193 5.12 8.18 3.60
C SER A 193 4.94 8.20 2.08
N LEU A 194 3.69 8.14 1.59
CA LEU A 194 3.36 8.23 0.18
C LEU A 194 3.68 9.61 -0.40
N ILE A 195 3.42 10.69 0.35
CA ILE A 195 3.79 12.05 -0.06
C ILE A 195 5.31 12.18 -0.16
N ILE A 196 6.04 11.77 0.89
CA ILE A 196 7.52 11.82 0.91
C ILE A 196 8.11 10.97 -0.22
N GLY A 197 7.60 9.76 -0.40
CA GLY A 197 8.02 8.86 -1.48
C GLY A 197 7.77 9.47 -2.87
N SER A 198 6.61 10.09 -3.08
CA SER A 198 6.27 10.72 -4.35
C SER A 198 7.15 11.94 -4.67
N ILE A 199 7.50 12.75 -3.68
CA ILE A 199 8.44 13.87 -3.86
C ILE A 199 9.82 13.33 -4.24
N ARG A 200 10.30 12.30 -3.54
CA ARG A 200 11.61 11.68 -3.83
C ARG A 200 11.65 11.06 -5.22
N TYR A 201 10.58 10.39 -5.63
CA TYR A 201 10.46 9.83 -6.98
C TYR A 201 10.58 10.91 -8.05
N ARG A 202 9.88 12.03 -7.90
CA ARG A 202 9.99 13.17 -8.84
C ARG A 202 11.41 13.73 -8.94
N ARG A 203 12.10 13.87 -7.79
CA ARG A 203 13.50 14.33 -7.78
C ARG A 203 14.43 13.34 -8.47
N PHE A 204 14.22 12.05 -8.28
CA PHE A 204 14.99 11.00 -8.94
C PHE A 204 14.78 10.99 -10.47
N LEU A 205 13.54 11.17 -10.93
CA LEU A 205 13.28 11.31 -12.36
C LEU A 205 13.95 12.54 -12.95
N ALA A 206 13.88 13.69 -12.27
CA ALA A 206 14.54 14.92 -12.71
C ALA A 206 16.08 14.76 -12.83
N SER A 207 16.72 14.03 -11.90
CA SER A 207 18.16 13.78 -12.01
C SER A 207 18.52 12.86 -13.18
N LEU A 208 17.67 11.89 -13.52
CA LEU A 208 17.91 11.01 -14.68
C LEU A 208 17.75 11.77 -16.00
N GLU A 209 16.80 12.69 -16.06
CA GLU A 209 16.59 13.56 -17.22
C GLU A 209 17.81 14.48 -17.45
N GLU A 210 18.40 15.02 -16.38
CA GLU A 210 19.62 15.84 -16.44
C GLU A 210 20.85 15.04 -16.91
N GLU A 211 21.01 13.80 -16.43
CA GLU A 211 22.17 12.97 -16.74
C GLU A 211 22.12 12.34 -18.15
N HIS A 212 20.93 11.97 -18.62
CA HIS A 212 20.77 11.20 -19.86
C HIS A 212 20.03 11.95 -20.98
N GLY A 213 19.50 13.15 -20.72
CA GLY A 213 18.71 13.92 -21.70
C GLY A 213 17.41 13.23 -22.12
N ILE A 214 16.92 12.27 -21.32
CA ILE A 214 15.68 11.54 -21.57
C ILE A 214 14.57 12.21 -20.78
N ASP A 215 13.64 12.85 -21.47
CA ASP A 215 12.43 13.40 -20.85
C ASP A 215 11.63 12.26 -20.21
N ALA A 216 11.53 12.29 -18.88
CA ALA A 216 10.87 11.24 -18.11
C ALA A 216 9.39 11.11 -18.49
N ALA A 217 8.73 12.17 -18.94
CA ALA A 217 7.33 12.13 -19.39
C ALA A 217 7.17 11.24 -20.63
N ASP A 218 8.14 11.30 -21.55
CA ASP A 218 8.12 10.58 -22.82
C ASP A 218 8.32 9.06 -22.64
N VAL A 219 8.93 8.66 -21.52
CA VAL A 219 9.09 7.27 -21.11
C VAL A 219 7.75 6.66 -20.70
N PHE A 220 6.89 7.40 -19.99
CA PHE A 220 5.66 6.87 -19.38
C PHE A 220 4.39 7.10 -20.20
N ASP A 221 4.37 8.02 -21.17
CA ASP A 221 3.18 8.30 -21.98
C ASP A 221 3.02 7.43 -23.23
N LYS A 222 3.99 6.55 -23.54
CA LYS A 222 3.94 5.62 -24.69
C LYS A 222 3.28 4.26 -24.38
N GLU A 223 2.73 4.08 -23.18
CA GLU A 223 1.94 2.90 -22.75
C GLU A 223 0.45 3.21 -22.59
#